data_AF-F3PRK6-F1
#
_entry.id   AF-F3PRK6-F1
#
_cell.length_a   1.000
_cell.length_b   1.000
_cell.length_c   1.000
_cell.angle_alpha   90.00
_cell.angle_beta   90.00
_cell.angle_gamma   90.00
#
_symmetry.space_group_name_H-M   'P 1'
#
loop_
_entity.id
_entity.type
_entity.pdbx_description
1 polymer ?
#
loop_
_entity_poly.entity_id
_entity_poly.type
_entity_poly.pdbx_seq_one_letter_code
_entity_poly.pdbx_strand_id
1 'polypeptide(L)'
;MRNEELSMGSEELRMKNGWRMLFFILCSSFFISLVSCHYPHPDLEDENLSESTRDSLAYLYERHYTWNTNLEVHADSVNLACLPVKDCYNMLHRGDRVVVAEFAIHPTDSVDSVWVKLAHSQEIQGWLRESEMMHAFVPTDSISQFIYLFSDTHASYFVMIFALFVAVWLFRAFRRKQLRMVYFNDIDSIFPLLLCLLMAFSATVYESMQVFVPDTWQHFYFNPTLSPFKVPFILSVFLMSIWLFIIVLLAVLDDLFRQLSPAAAIFYLLGLASCCIFCYFFFILTTSIYVGYIFLAAFLWIFLKKMKTSLAASRYCCGQCGRKIRAKGVCPHCGAINE
;
A
#
# COMPACT_ATOMS: atom_id res chain seq x y z
N MET A 1 -18.00 -39.29 28.19
CA MET A 1 -17.93 -39.81 26.81
C MET A 1 -19.05 -39.28 25.90
N ARG A 2 -20.31 -39.74 25.95
CA ARG A 2 -21.37 -39.25 25.02
C ARG A 2 -21.73 -37.76 25.18
N ASN A 3 -21.63 -37.20 26.39
CA ASN A 3 -21.91 -35.78 26.65
C ASN A 3 -20.75 -34.84 26.29
N GLU A 4 -19.51 -35.33 26.24
CA GLU A 4 -18.32 -34.53 25.87
C GLU A 4 -18.18 -34.41 24.35
N GLU A 5 -18.52 -35.45 23.59
CA GLU A 5 -18.55 -35.38 22.12
C GLU A 5 -19.65 -34.43 21.61
N LEU A 6 -20.79 -34.36 22.31
CA LEU A 6 -21.87 -33.42 22.02
C LEU A 6 -21.50 -31.97 22.37
N SER A 7 -20.75 -31.73 23.45
CA SER A 7 -20.28 -30.37 23.80
C SER A 7 -19.21 -29.88 22.81
N MET A 8 -18.30 -30.76 22.39
CA MET A 8 -17.22 -30.43 21.46
C MET A 8 -17.75 -30.14 20.04
N GLY A 9 -18.78 -30.87 19.58
CA GLY A 9 -19.47 -30.59 18.31
C GLY A 9 -20.27 -29.28 18.31
N SER A 10 -20.86 -28.92 19.45
CA SER A 10 -21.54 -27.64 19.67
C SER A 10 -20.57 -26.45 19.64
N GLU A 11 -19.38 -26.58 20.23
CA GLU A 11 -18.35 -25.54 20.21
C GLU A 11 -17.71 -25.35 18.82
N GLU A 12 -17.44 -26.43 18.07
CA GLU A 12 -16.95 -26.33 16.68
C GLU A 12 -17.97 -25.65 15.76
N LEU A 13 -19.27 -25.93 15.92
CA LEU A 13 -20.34 -25.24 15.19
C LEU A 13 -20.47 -23.76 15.60
N ARG A 14 -20.33 -23.45 16.90
CA ARG A 14 -20.37 -22.08 17.43
C ARG A 14 -19.20 -21.24 16.93
N MET A 15 -18.00 -21.82 16.84
CA MET A 15 -16.80 -21.18 16.27
C MET A 15 -16.92 -20.93 14.77
N LYS A 16 -17.47 -21.90 14.00
CA LYS A 16 -17.73 -21.74 12.55
C LYS A 16 -18.78 -20.67 12.26
N ASN A 17 -19.86 -20.63 13.03
CA ASN A 17 -20.91 -19.60 12.89
C ASN A 17 -20.42 -18.24 13.39
N GLY A 18 -19.56 -18.20 14.42
CA GLY A 18 -18.88 -17.00 14.88
C GLY A 18 -17.99 -16.39 13.80
N TRP A 19 -17.17 -17.18 13.10
CA TRP A 19 -16.35 -16.70 11.98
C TRP A 19 -17.17 -16.25 10.77
N ARG A 20 -18.29 -16.91 10.47
CA ARG A 20 -19.21 -16.48 9.40
C ARG A 20 -19.89 -15.16 9.76
N MET A 21 -20.36 -15.00 10.99
CA MET A 21 -20.93 -13.74 11.49
C MET A 21 -19.87 -12.62 11.53
N LEU A 22 -18.65 -12.89 11.99
CA LEU A 22 -17.56 -11.93 11.98
C LEU A 22 -17.21 -11.50 10.55
N PHE A 23 -17.19 -12.46 9.60
CA PHE A 23 -16.96 -12.20 8.18
C PHE A 23 -18.10 -11.37 7.56
N PHE A 24 -19.37 -11.66 7.88
CA PHE A 24 -20.51 -10.85 7.42
C PHE A 24 -20.53 -9.45 8.05
N ILE A 25 -20.16 -9.31 9.33
CA ILE A 25 -20.06 -8.01 10.01
C ILE A 25 -18.90 -7.20 9.43
N LEU A 26 -17.73 -7.82 9.21
CA LEU A 26 -16.58 -7.19 8.54
C LEU A 26 -16.91 -6.82 7.09
N CYS A 27 -17.61 -7.67 6.34
CA CYS A 27 -18.07 -7.35 4.99
C CYS A 27 -19.14 -6.24 4.99
N SER A 28 -20.06 -6.20 5.95
CA SER A 28 -21.06 -5.13 6.05
C SER A 28 -20.45 -3.81 6.50
N SER A 29 -19.49 -3.84 7.43
CA SER A 29 -18.72 -2.68 7.87
C SER A 29 -17.81 -2.16 6.74
N PHE A 30 -17.22 -3.07 5.95
CA PHE A 30 -16.51 -2.76 4.72
C PHE A 30 -17.44 -2.09 3.70
N PHE A 31 -18.66 -2.62 3.48
CA PHE A 31 -19.65 -2.04 2.57
C PHE A 31 -20.20 -0.67 3.02
N ILE A 32 -20.39 -0.46 4.33
CA ILE A 32 -20.84 0.83 4.90
C ILE A 32 -19.71 1.87 4.83
N SER A 33 -18.45 1.43 4.94
CA SER A 33 -17.28 2.32 4.85
C SER A 33 -16.88 2.70 3.42
N LEU A 34 -17.41 2.01 2.40
CA LEU A 34 -17.26 2.40 0.98
C LEU A 34 -17.86 3.78 0.67
N VAL A 35 -18.60 4.40 1.59
CA VAL A 35 -19.23 5.71 1.41
C VAL A 35 -18.24 6.87 1.57
N SER A 36 -17.07 6.66 2.20
CA SER A 36 -16.07 7.72 2.40
C SER A 36 -14.78 7.44 1.63
N CYS A 37 -14.85 7.60 0.31
CA CYS A 37 -13.68 7.52 -0.58
C CYS A 37 -12.94 8.86 -0.71
N HIS A 38 -13.55 9.96 -0.28
CA HIS A 38 -13.01 11.32 -0.39
C HIS A 38 -12.75 11.92 0.99
N TYR A 39 -11.84 12.90 1.03
CA TYR A 39 -11.65 13.73 2.22
C TYR A 39 -12.94 14.51 2.53
N PRO A 40 -13.33 14.62 3.82
CA PRO A 40 -14.51 15.39 4.20
C PRO A 40 -14.30 16.85 3.82
N HIS A 41 -15.33 17.47 3.23
CA HIS A 41 -15.30 18.90 2.94
C HIS A 41 -15.31 19.69 4.25
N PRO A 42 -14.36 20.63 4.46
CA PRO A 42 -14.40 21.50 5.64
C PRO A 42 -15.65 22.40 5.58
N ASP A 43 -16.27 22.64 6.73
CA ASP A 43 -17.35 23.62 6.85
C ASP A 43 -16.75 25.03 6.88
N LEU A 44 -16.75 25.70 5.73
CA LEU A 44 -16.18 27.04 5.56
C LEU A 44 -17.11 28.14 6.12
N GLU A 45 -18.37 27.81 6.42
CA GLU A 45 -19.38 28.75 6.95
C GLU A 45 -19.33 28.88 8.48
N ASP A 46 -18.46 28.14 9.17
CA ASP A 46 -18.26 28.26 10.62
C ASP A 46 -17.72 29.66 10.98
N GLU A 47 -18.54 30.41 11.72
CA GLU A 47 -18.23 31.77 12.20
C GLU A 47 -17.04 31.80 13.17
N ASN A 48 -16.66 30.67 13.78
CA ASN A 48 -15.52 30.58 14.69
C ASN A 48 -14.16 30.52 13.98
N LEU A 49 -14.15 30.36 12.64
CA LEU A 49 -12.91 30.29 11.86
C LEU A 49 -12.37 31.69 11.56
N SER A 50 -11.08 31.89 11.84
CA SER A 50 -10.37 33.09 11.39
C SER A 50 -10.28 33.12 9.86
N GLU A 51 -10.24 34.31 9.27
CA GLU A 51 -10.19 34.50 7.81
C GLU A 51 -8.99 33.76 7.19
N SER A 52 -7.81 33.84 7.79
CA SER A 52 -6.62 33.13 7.31
C SER A 52 -6.75 31.60 7.41
N THR A 53 -7.45 31.09 8.43
CA THR A 53 -7.73 29.66 8.56
C THR A 53 -8.74 29.19 7.52
N ARG A 54 -9.77 30.00 7.25
CA ARG A 54 -10.78 29.71 6.23
C ARG A 54 -10.16 29.64 4.84
N ASP A 55 -9.33 30.62 4.50
CA ASP A 55 -8.60 30.64 3.23
C ASP A 55 -7.67 29.43 3.10
N SER A 56 -6.91 29.12 4.15
CA SER A 56 -6.02 27.95 4.15
C SER A 56 -6.78 26.64 3.96
N LEU A 57 -7.96 26.48 4.58
CA LEU A 57 -8.81 25.30 4.43
C LEU A 57 -9.43 25.20 3.02
N ALA A 58 -9.85 26.33 2.44
CA ALA A 58 -10.35 26.39 1.08
C ALA A 58 -9.25 25.96 0.08
N TYR A 59 -8.04 26.52 0.21
CA TYR A 59 -6.90 26.12 -0.63
C TYR A 59 -6.53 24.65 -0.45
N LEU A 60 -6.51 24.14 0.78
CA LEU A 60 -6.20 22.75 1.06
C LEU A 60 -7.18 21.78 0.39
N TYR A 61 -8.47 22.12 0.37
CA TYR A 61 -9.50 21.29 -0.25
C TYR A 61 -9.47 21.38 -1.78
N GLU A 62 -9.35 22.59 -2.33
CA GLU A 62 -9.37 22.82 -3.78
C GLU A 62 -8.09 22.38 -4.49
N ARG A 63 -6.92 22.65 -3.88
CA ARG A 63 -5.60 22.50 -4.52
C ARG A 63 -4.76 21.39 -3.93
N HIS A 64 -5.20 20.78 -2.83
CA HIS A 64 -4.49 19.70 -2.12
C HIS A 64 -3.23 20.12 -1.37
N TYR A 65 -2.83 21.39 -1.40
CA TYR A 65 -1.72 21.95 -0.62
C TYR A 65 -2.06 23.38 -0.19
N THR A 66 -1.28 23.95 0.73
CA THR A 66 -1.56 25.24 1.35
C THR A 66 -0.42 26.23 1.15
N TRP A 67 -0.62 27.45 1.65
CA TRP A 67 0.51 28.30 2.01
C TRP A 67 1.47 27.57 2.93
N ASN A 68 2.76 27.90 2.81
CA ASN A 68 3.85 27.30 3.57
C ASN A 68 4.16 25.83 3.25
N THR A 69 3.60 25.27 2.18
CA THR A 69 4.04 23.96 1.68
C THR A 69 5.49 24.06 1.20
N ASN A 70 6.34 23.19 1.74
CA ASN A 70 7.75 23.10 1.37
C ASN A 70 7.90 22.16 0.17
N LEU A 71 8.57 22.64 -0.87
CA LEU A 71 8.79 21.93 -2.12
C LEU A 71 10.29 21.89 -2.45
N GLU A 72 10.71 20.88 -3.18
CA GLU A 72 12.07 20.69 -3.68
C GLU A 72 12.05 20.56 -5.20
N VAL A 73 12.95 21.28 -5.87
CA VAL A 73 13.08 21.27 -7.33
C VAL A 73 13.71 19.94 -7.77
N HIS A 74 13.04 19.21 -8.65
CA HIS A 74 13.58 17.98 -9.24
C HIS A 74 14.02 18.14 -10.70
N ALA A 75 13.46 19.13 -11.42
CA ALA A 75 13.91 19.49 -12.76
C ALA A 75 15.35 20.07 -12.73
N ASP A 76 16.09 19.95 -13.84
CA ASP A 76 17.47 20.47 -13.92
C ASP A 76 17.55 21.98 -13.65
N SER A 77 16.58 22.73 -14.16
CA SER A 77 16.39 24.14 -13.84
C SER A 77 14.95 24.59 -14.07
N VAL A 78 14.49 25.57 -13.29
CA VAL A 78 13.16 26.18 -13.41
C VAL A 78 13.27 27.69 -13.32
N ASN A 79 12.53 28.41 -14.16
CA ASN A 79 12.50 29.88 -14.16
C ASN A 79 11.25 30.37 -13.43
N LEU A 80 11.45 31.17 -12.38
CA LEU A 80 10.39 31.91 -11.69
C LEU A 80 10.27 33.31 -12.30
N ALA A 81 9.08 33.70 -12.74
CA ALA A 81 8.82 35.04 -13.27
C ALA A 81 8.76 36.09 -12.16
N CYS A 82 9.57 37.14 -12.26
CA CYS A 82 9.63 38.23 -11.30
C CYS A 82 8.55 39.29 -11.57
N LEU A 83 7.27 38.91 -11.49
CA LEU A 83 6.17 39.85 -11.69
C LEU A 83 6.18 40.98 -10.63
N PRO A 84 5.90 42.24 -11.02
CA PRO A 84 5.35 42.69 -12.31
C PRO A 84 6.41 43.04 -13.38
N VAL A 85 7.70 42.83 -13.12
CA VAL A 85 8.77 43.16 -14.07
C VAL A 85 8.75 42.13 -15.21
N LYS A 86 8.40 42.59 -16.41
CA LYS A 86 8.41 41.73 -17.62
C LYS A 86 9.85 41.30 -17.93
N ASP A 87 9.99 40.07 -18.42
CA ASP A 87 11.26 39.46 -18.86
C ASP A 87 12.35 39.37 -17.77
N CYS A 88 11.95 39.40 -16.49
CA CYS A 88 12.84 39.14 -15.35
C CYS A 88 12.52 37.76 -14.77
N TYR A 89 13.55 36.93 -14.64
CA TYR A 89 13.42 35.55 -14.17
C TYR A 89 14.49 35.22 -13.14
N ASN A 90 14.07 34.57 -12.06
CA ASN A 90 14.95 33.93 -11.10
C ASN A 90 15.05 32.43 -11.43
N MET A 91 16.26 31.92 -11.62
CA MET A 91 16.48 30.51 -11.92
C MET A 91 16.68 29.73 -10.62
N LEU A 92 15.99 28.60 -10.51
CA LEU A 92 16.21 27.59 -9.50
C LEU A 92 16.84 26.36 -10.15
N HIS A 93 17.64 25.64 -9.38
CA HIS A 93 18.32 24.42 -9.79
C HIS A 93 17.83 23.21 -9.01
N ARG A 94 18.10 22.04 -9.56
CA ARG A 94 17.79 20.76 -8.93
C ARG A 94 18.33 20.70 -7.50
N GLY A 95 17.45 20.33 -6.56
CA GLY A 95 17.75 20.25 -5.12
C GLY A 95 17.48 21.53 -4.34
N ASP A 96 17.17 22.65 -5.01
CA ASP A 96 16.75 23.87 -4.33
C ASP A 96 15.40 23.67 -3.65
N ARG A 97 15.29 24.19 -2.43
CA ARG A 97 14.06 24.14 -1.63
C ARG A 97 13.36 25.47 -1.66
N VAL A 98 12.05 25.43 -1.82
CA VAL A 98 11.19 26.61 -1.87
C VAL A 98 9.96 26.40 -1.01
N VAL A 99 9.33 27.52 -0.68
CA VAL A 99 8.07 27.56 0.05
C VAL A 99 7.01 28.23 -0.82
N VAL A 100 5.80 27.67 -0.81
CA VAL A 100 4.62 28.29 -1.41
C VAL A 100 4.23 29.50 -0.58
N ALA A 101 4.43 30.70 -1.15
CA ALA A 101 4.22 31.97 -0.47
C ALA A 101 2.83 32.55 -0.72
N GLU A 102 2.41 32.63 -1.98
CA GLU A 102 1.17 33.30 -2.40
C GLU A 102 0.54 32.60 -3.62
N PHE A 103 -0.76 32.82 -3.82
CA PHE A 103 -1.51 32.39 -5.01
C PHE A 103 -2.07 33.61 -5.72
N ALA A 104 -2.10 33.57 -7.05
CA ALA A 104 -2.74 34.58 -7.88
C ALA A 104 -3.59 33.88 -8.95
N ILE A 105 -4.83 34.35 -9.11
CA ILE A 105 -5.75 33.85 -10.13
C ILE A 105 -5.77 34.85 -11.28
N HIS A 106 -5.28 34.42 -12.43
CA HIS A 106 -5.25 35.16 -13.68
C HIS A 106 -6.19 34.50 -14.69
N PRO A 107 -7.50 34.79 -14.65
CA PRO A 107 -8.50 34.11 -15.49
C PRO A 107 -8.34 34.39 -16.99
N THR A 108 -7.52 35.37 -17.36
CA THR A 108 -7.21 35.74 -18.75
C THR A 108 -6.01 35.00 -19.33
N ASP A 109 -5.25 34.26 -18.53
CA ASP A 109 -4.18 33.41 -19.03
C ASP A 109 -4.78 32.17 -19.70
N SER A 110 -4.38 31.91 -20.94
CA SER A 110 -4.92 30.80 -21.75
C SER A 110 -4.30 29.45 -21.42
N VAL A 111 -3.16 29.42 -20.70
CA VAL A 111 -2.43 28.18 -20.38
C VAL A 111 -2.83 27.64 -19.02
N ASP A 112 -2.75 28.49 -18.00
CA ASP A 112 -3.09 28.14 -16.63
C ASP A 112 -3.57 29.40 -15.91
N SER A 113 -4.77 29.34 -15.33
CA SER A 113 -5.33 30.47 -14.62
C SER A 113 -4.73 30.66 -13.23
N VAL A 114 -3.99 29.67 -12.70
CA VAL A 114 -3.42 29.73 -11.35
C VAL A 114 -1.92 29.91 -11.42
N TRP A 115 -1.45 30.96 -10.75
CA TRP A 115 -0.05 31.25 -10.56
C TRP A 115 0.30 31.12 -9.08
N VAL A 116 1.43 30.49 -8.81
CA VAL A 116 1.96 30.21 -7.48
C VAL A 116 3.26 30.98 -7.31
N LYS A 117 3.34 31.76 -6.24
CA LYS A 117 4.58 32.43 -5.84
C LYS A 117 5.41 31.49 -5.00
N LEU A 118 6.62 31.20 -5.47
CA LEU A 118 7.60 30.35 -4.80
C LEU A 118 8.73 31.22 -4.27
N ALA A 119 9.13 30.96 -3.02
CA ALA A 119 10.21 31.67 -2.35
C ALA A 119 11.28 30.69 -1.88
N HIS A 120 12.50 30.84 -2.40
CA HIS A 120 13.70 30.18 -1.87
C HIS A 120 14.32 31.02 -0.75
N SER A 121 14.44 32.33 -0.98
CA SER A 121 14.93 33.33 -0.02
C SER A 121 14.17 34.64 -0.21
N GLN A 122 14.44 35.65 0.62
CA GLN A 122 13.83 36.97 0.45
C GLN A 122 14.18 37.63 -0.90
N GLU A 123 15.36 37.30 -1.44
CA GLU A 123 15.86 37.82 -2.73
C GLU A 123 15.44 36.94 -3.91
N ILE A 124 15.37 35.62 -3.70
CA ILE A 124 15.06 34.64 -4.73
C ILE A 124 13.62 34.16 -4.53
N GLN A 125 12.71 34.90 -5.14
CA GLN A 125 11.27 34.59 -5.19
C GLN A 125 10.70 34.95 -6.56
N GLY A 126 9.60 34.33 -6.94
CA GLY A 126 8.91 34.65 -8.18
C GLY A 126 7.71 33.76 -8.41
N TRP A 127 7.06 33.96 -9.55
CA TRP A 127 5.80 33.34 -9.90
C TRP A 127 6.00 32.23 -10.93
N LEU A 128 5.29 31.14 -10.76
CA LEU A 128 5.26 30.00 -11.67
C LEU A 128 3.82 29.53 -11.84
N ARG A 129 3.46 29.01 -13.02
CA ARG A 129 2.15 28.38 -13.22
C ARG A 129 2.01 27.14 -12.34
N GLU A 130 0.82 26.88 -11.83
CA GLU A 130 0.55 25.72 -10.97
C GLU A 130 0.88 24.40 -11.69
N SER A 131 0.46 24.27 -12.94
CA SER A 131 0.79 23.12 -13.81
C SER A 131 2.30 22.90 -13.96
N GLU A 132 3.09 23.96 -14.18
CA GLU A 132 4.55 23.86 -14.26
C GLU A 132 5.18 23.49 -12.91
N MET A 133 4.63 24.02 -11.81
CA MET A 133 5.06 23.66 -10.47
C MET A 133 4.84 22.17 -10.20
N MET A 134 3.66 21.63 -10.54
CA MET A 134 3.31 20.22 -10.33
C MET A 134 4.24 19.25 -11.06
N HIS A 135 4.85 19.67 -12.18
CA HIS A 135 5.79 18.86 -12.93
C HIS A 135 7.24 18.99 -12.45
N ALA A 136 7.64 20.15 -11.93
CA ALA A 136 9.04 20.43 -11.62
C ALA A 136 9.40 20.28 -10.12
N PHE A 137 8.40 20.26 -9.24
CA PHE A 137 8.59 20.27 -7.79
C PHE A 137 7.94 19.07 -7.10
N VAL A 138 8.55 18.65 -6.00
CA VAL A 138 8.07 17.55 -5.15
C VAL A 138 8.01 18.04 -3.70
N PRO A 139 6.99 17.67 -2.90
CA PRO A 139 6.96 18.02 -1.48
C PRO A 139 8.21 17.51 -0.74
N THR A 140 8.76 18.30 0.18
CA THR A 140 9.97 17.92 0.91
C THR A 140 9.75 16.80 1.94
N ASP A 141 8.51 16.41 2.21
CA ASP A 141 8.20 15.32 3.13
C ASP A 141 8.82 14.00 2.64
N SER A 142 9.37 13.22 3.57
CA SER A 142 10.08 11.97 3.24
C SER A 142 9.18 10.92 2.60
N ILE A 143 7.89 10.89 2.95
CA ILE A 143 6.92 9.96 2.37
C ILE A 143 6.62 10.37 0.93
N SER A 144 6.39 11.66 0.66
CA SER A 144 6.16 12.19 -0.69
C SER A 144 7.36 11.96 -1.60
N GLN A 145 8.57 12.21 -1.10
CA GLN A 145 9.82 11.91 -1.82
C GLN A 145 9.96 10.42 -2.14
N PHE A 146 9.63 9.54 -1.18
CA PHE A 146 9.65 8.10 -1.42
C PHE A 146 8.65 7.67 -2.49
N ILE A 147 7.42 8.21 -2.45
CA ILE A 147 6.40 7.96 -3.47
C ILE A 147 6.88 8.44 -4.85
N TYR A 148 7.43 9.65 -4.93
CA TYR A 148 7.97 10.21 -6.17
C TYR A 148 9.06 9.31 -6.76
N LEU A 149 10.06 8.93 -5.96
CA LEU A 149 11.15 8.04 -6.39
C LEU A 149 10.64 6.70 -6.91
N PHE A 150 9.66 6.10 -6.24
CA PHE A 150 9.11 4.81 -6.65
C PHE A 150 8.25 4.92 -7.92
N SER A 151 7.58 6.06 -8.12
CA SER A 151 6.71 6.31 -9.28
C SER A 151 7.49 6.71 -10.54
N ASP A 152 8.46 7.62 -10.41
CA ASP A 152 9.12 8.31 -11.54
C ASP A 152 10.18 7.44 -12.26
N THR A 153 11.05 6.75 -11.51
CA THR A 153 12.31 6.25 -12.08
C THR A 153 12.31 4.79 -12.56
N HIS A 154 11.26 4.00 -12.28
CA HIS A 154 11.40 2.55 -12.38
C HIS A 154 10.19 1.77 -12.89
N ALA A 155 9.00 2.34 -12.94
CA ALA A 155 7.80 1.59 -13.31
C ALA A 155 7.91 0.95 -14.71
N SER A 156 8.37 1.68 -15.74
CA SER A 156 8.40 1.19 -17.12
C SER A 156 9.47 0.12 -17.38
N TYR A 157 10.70 0.32 -16.91
CA TYR A 157 11.79 -0.67 -17.05
C TYR A 157 11.51 -1.95 -16.24
N PHE A 158 10.98 -1.80 -15.01
CA PHE A 158 10.58 -2.97 -14.22
C PHE A 158 9.43 -3.72 -14.89
N VAL A 159 8.42 -3.03 -15.43
CA VAL A 159 7.31 -3.67 -16.16
C VAL A 159 7.82 -4.48 -17.37
N MET A 160 8.80 -3.97 -18.12
CA MET A 160 9.38 -4.71 -19.26
C MET A 160 10.16 -5.96 -18.80
N ILE A 161 11.04 -5.83 -17.81
CA ILE A 161 11.80 -6.96 -17.25
C ILE A 161 10.84 -7.98 -16.63
N PHE A 162 9.80 -7.49 -15.97
CA PHE A 162 8.76 -8.28 -15.36
C PHE A 162 7.95 -9.07 -16.39
N ALA A 163 7.50 -8.44 -17.47
CA ALA A 163 6.79 -9.10 -18.56
C ALA A 163 7.63 -10.26 -19.15
N LEU A 164 8.94 -10.05 -19.29
CA LEU A 164 9.87 -11.08 -19.78
C LEU A 164 10.01 -12.22 -18.77
N PHE A 165 10.10 -11.91 -17.46
CA PHE A 165 10.09 -12.91 -16.40
C PHE A 165 8.79 -13.71 -16.36
N VAL A 166 7.63 -13.05 -16.47
CA VAL A 166 6.30 -13.70 -16.54
C VAL A 166 6.21 -14.61 -17.75
N ALA A 167 6.66 -14.16 -18.93
CA ALA A 167 6.67 -14.96 -20.14
C ALA A 167 7.53 -16.22 -19.97
N VAL A 168 8.73 -16.09 -19.40
CA VAL A 168 9.61 -17.23 -19.12
C VAL A 168 9.03 -18.15 -18.04
N TRP A 169 8.43 -17.58 -16.99
CA TRP A 169 7.82 -18.34 -15.91
C TRP A 169 6.60 -19.13 -16.39
N LEU A 170 5.68 -18.48 -17.12
CA LEU A 170 4.53 -19.13 -17.76
C LEU A 170 5.02 -20.20 -18.74
N PHE A 171 6.00 -19.90 -19.59
CA PHE A 171 6.57 -20.87 -20.52
C PHE A 171 7.14 -22.10 -19.79
N ARG A 172 7.86 -21.91 -18.69
CA ARG A 172 8.36 -23.00 -17.85
C ARG A 172 7.23 -23.76 -17.14
N ALA A 173 6.21 -23.06 -16.64
CA ALA A 173 5.05 -23.65 -15.98
C ALA A 173 4.23 -24.53 -16.94
N PHE A 174 3.97 -24.05 -18.16
CA PHE A 174 3.32 -24.80 -19.23
C PHE A 174 4.14 -26.03 -19.65
N ARG A 175 5.47 -25.89 -19.78
CA ARG A 175 6.36 -26.99 -20.22
C ARG A 175 6.57 -28.06 -19.16
N ARG A 176 6.48 -27.74 -17.86
CA ARG A 176 6.79 -28.69 -16.77
C ARG A 176 5.60 -29.41 -16.13
N LYS A 177 4.34 -29.24 -16.57
CA LYS A 177 3.12 -29.95 -16.06
C LYS A 177 3.02 -30.14 -14.52
N GLN A 178 3.77 -29.36 -13.74
CA GLN A 178 3.90 -29.45 -12.29
C GLN A 178 4.16 -28.03 -11.82
N LEU A 179 3.08 -27.30 -11.56
CA LEU A 179 3.08 -26.16 -10.63
C LEU A 179 3.31 -26.69 -9.20
N ARG A 180 4.38 -27.46 -8.98
CA ARG A 180 4.91 -27.56 -7.64
C ARG A 180 5.61 -26.24 -7.41
N MET A 181 4.90 -25.36 -6.72
CA MET A 181 5.46 -24.23 -6.00
C MET A 181 6.38 -24.84 -4.91
N VAL A 182 7.51 -25.42 -5.33
CA VAL A 182 8.37 -26.31 -4.51
C VAL A 182 8.81 -25.59 -3.24
N TYR A 183 8.98 -24.27 -3.28
CA TYR A 183 9.35 -23.49 -2.09
C TYR A 183 8.18 -23.22 -1.12
N PHE A 184 6.95 -23.01 -1.59
CA PHE A 184 5.80 -22.68 -0.70
C PHE A 184 5.12 -23.89 -0.05
N ASN A 185 5.47 -25.10 -0.47
CA ASN A 185 4.92 -26.35 0.07
C ASN A 185 5.92 -27.09 0.98
N ASP A 186 7.19 -26.68 1.03
CA ASP A 186 8.20 -27.32 1.89
C ASP A 186 8.20 -26.75 3.33
N ILE A 187 7.61 -25.57 3.55
CA ILE A 187 7.51 -24.94 4.86
C ILE A 187 6.07 -24.97 5.32
N ASP A 188 5.84 -25.52 6.52
CA ASP A 188 4.54 -25.63 7.19
C ASP A 188 4.07 -24.26 7.74
N SER A 189 4.12 -23.22 6.91
CA SER A 189 3.82 -21.83 7.28
C SER A 189 2.85 -21.18 6.30
N ILE A 190 1.86 -20.47 6.85
CA ILE A 190 0.87 -19.71 6.06
C ILE A 190 1.41 -18.30 5.75
N PHE A 191 2.36 -17.79 6.53
CA PHE A 191 2.81 -16.40 6.47
C PHE A 191 3.37 -15.99 5.10
N PRO A 192 4.20 -16.79 4.39
CA PRO A 192 4.67 -16.41 3.07
C PRO A 192 3.53 -16.22 2.06
N LEU A 193 2.48 -17.05 2.13
CA LEU A 193 1.31 -16.91 1.26
C LEU A 193 0.46 -15.70 1.62
N LEU A 194 0.30 -15.43 2.92
CA LEU A 194 -0.37 -14.22 3.41
C LEU A 194 0.37 -12.96 2.96
N LEU A 195 1.71 -12.97 2.98
CA LEU A 195 2.55 -11.85 2.52
C LEU A 195 2.30 -11.54 1.04
N CYS A 196 2.29 -12.56 0.17
CA CYS A 196 1.96 -12.38 -1.24
C CYS A 196 0.52 -11.90 -1.47
N LEU A 197 -0.44 -12.41 -0.67
CA LEU A 197 -1.83 -11.96 -0.73
C LEU A 197 -1.97 -10.50 -0.30
N LEU A 198 -1.27 -10.09 0.76
CA LEU A 198 -1.25 -8.69 1.19
C LEU A 198 -0.66 -7.78 0.13
N MET A 199 0.45 -8.18 -0.50
CA MET A 199 1.01 -7.43 -1.63
C MET A 199 0.00 -7.28 -2.79
N ALA A 200 -0.66 -8.36 -3.17
CA ALA A 200 -1.71 -8.35 -4.20
C ALA A 200 -2.87 -7.42 -3.82
N PHE A 201 -3.32 -7.49 -2.57
CA PHE A 201 -4.38 -6.65 -2.03
C PHE A 201 -3.98 -5.17 -2.03
N SER A 202 -2.80 -4.83 -1.48
CA SER A 202 -2.29 -3.46 -1.44
C SER A 202 -2.12 -2.87 -2.84
N ALA A 203 -1.59 -3.65 -3.80
CA ALA A 203 -1.46 -3.23 -5.19
C ALA A 203 -2.83 -2.98 -5.85
N THR A 204 -3.80 -3.84 -5.59
CA THR A 204 -5.17 -3.67 -6.10
C THR A 204 -5.80 -2.41 -5.53
N VAL A 205 -5.74 -2.18 -4.21
CA VAL A 205 -6.30 -0.98 -3.56
C VAL A 205 -5.61 0.29 -4.06
N TYR A 206 -4.28 0.26 -4.20
CA TYR A 206 -3.52 1.37 -4.77
C TYR A 206 -4.01 1.73 -6.18
N GLU A 207 -4.09 0.75 -7.07
CA GLU A 207 -4.56 0.98 -8.43
C GLU A 207 -6.03 1.43 -8.47
N SER A 208 -6.88 0.88 -7.60
CA SER A 208 -8.26 1.36 -7.44
C SER A 208 -8.29 2.85 -7.02
N MET A 209 -7.41 3.29 -6.12
CA MET A 209 -7.33 4.71 -5.74
C MET A 209 -6.92 5.59 -6.93
N GLN A 210 -5.91 5.18 -7.69
CA GLN A 210 -5.45 5.91 -8.87
C GLN A 210 -6.54 6.06 -9.94
N VAL A 211 -7.33 5.01 -10.15
CA VAL A 211 -8.38 5.01 -11.19
C VAL A 211 -9.66 5.73 -10.75
N PHE A 212 -10.10 5.53 -9.49
CA PHE A 212 -11.42 5.99 -9.06
C PHE A 212 -11.41 7.28 -8.23
N VAL A 213 -10.34 7.55 -7.48
CA VAL A 213 -10.23 8.71 -6.59
C VAL A 213 -8.83 9.35 -6.64
N PRO A 214 -8.36 9.77 -7.83
CA PRO A 214 -7.02 10.34 -7.99
C PRO A 214 -6.77 11.56 -7.09
N ASP A 215 -7.79 12.42 -6.92
CA ASP A 215 -7.70 13.61 -6.04
C ASP A 215 -7.37 13.26 -4.58
N THR A 216 -7.88 12.12 -4.10
CA THR A 216 -7.59 11.64 -2.74
C THR A 216 -6.14 11.20 -2.60
N TRP A 217 -5.60 10.55 -3.64
CA TRP A 217 -4.18 10.19 -3.67
C TRP A 217 -3.29 11.42 -3.79
N GLN A 218 -3.68 12.41 -4.60
CA GLN A 218 -2.96 13.68 -4.73
C GLN A 218 -2.94 14.45 -3.41
N HIS A 219 -4.07 14.54 -2.70
CA HIS A 219 -4.11 15.13 -1.37
C HIS A 219 -3.15 14.46 -0.38
N PHE A 220 -3.12 13.13 -0.38
CA PHE A 220 -2.17 12.39 0.45
C PHE A 220 -0.72 12.62 0.04
N TYR A 221 -0.44 12.77 -1.25
CA TYR A 221 0.91 13.04 -1.74
C TYR A 221 1.46 14.37 -1.22
N PHE A 222 0.63 15.41 -1.12
CA PHE A 222 1.03 16.71 -0.56
C PHE A 222 1.01 16.74 0.98
N ASN A 223 0.13 15.96 1.61
CA ASN A 223 -0.06 15.94 3.07
C ASN A 223 0.00 14.48 3.60
N PRO A 224 1.16 13.82 3.49
CA PRO A 224 1.24 12.41 3.83
C PRO A 224 1.13 12.18 5.33
N THR A 225 0.62 11.01 5.70
CA THR A 225 0.55 10.56 7.09
C THR A 225 0.72 9.05 7.19
N LEU A 226 1.38 8.58 8.26
CA LEU A 226 1.46 7.16 8.59
C LEU A 226 0.24 6.67 9.38
N SER A 227 -0.62 7.59 9.85
CA SER A 227 -1.78 7.25 10.67
C SER A 227 -2.97 6.85 9.79
N PRO A 228 -3.50 5.63 9.92
CA PRO A 228 -4.64 5.17 9.13
C PRO A 228 -5.97 5.78 9.61
N PHE A 229 -5.99 6.49 10.74
CA PHE A 229 -7.24 6.96 11.37
C PHE A 229 -7.65 8.38 10.98
N LYS A 230 -6.78 9.11 10.26
CA LYS A 230 -6.99 10.52 9.88
C LYS A 230 -7.23 10.70 8.38
N VAL A 231 -7.54 9.62 7.67
CA VAL A 231 -7.61 9.59 6.20
C VAL A 231 -8.90 8.93 5.73
N PRO A 232 -9.34 9.17 4.48
CA PRO A 232 -10.48 8.49 3.87
C PRO A 232 -10.33 6.97 3.95
N PHE A 233 -11.46 6.26 3.93
CA PHE A 233 -11.48 4.83 4.24
C PHE A 233 -10.58 4.01 3.31
N ILE A 234 -10.62 4.28 2.01
CA ILE A 234 -9.81 3.55 1.02
C ILE A 234 -8.31 3.70 1.31
N LEU A 235 -7.88 4.90 1.71
CA LEU A 235 -6.50 5.18 2.07
C LEU A 235 -6.13 4.59 3.43
N SER A 236 -7.07 4.60 4.38
CA SER A 236 -6.92 3.91 5.67
C SER A 236 -6.66 2.42 5.48
N VAL A 237 -7.46 1.76 4.62
CA VAL A 237 -7.30 0.35 4.25
C VAL A 237 -5.94 0.11 3.62
N PHE A 238 -5.50 0.99 2.71
CA PHE A 238 -4.17 0.91 2.11
C PHE A 238 -3.05 1.01 3.16
N LEU A 239 -3.08 2.02 4.04
CA LEU A 239 -2.08 2.20 5.09
C LEU A 239 -2.07 1.04 6.08
N MET A 240 -3.24 0.56 6.50
CA MET A 240 -3.37 -0.63 7.35
C MET A 240 -2.78 -1.88 6.69
N SER A 241 -2.96 -2.03 5.37
CA SER A 241 -2.38 -3.14 4.63
C SER A 241 -0.84 -3.09 4.61
N ILE A 242 -0.25 -1.89 4.52
CA ILE A 242 1.21 -1.70 4.60
C ILE A 242 1.73 -2.08 5.99
N TRP A 243 1.07 -1.59 7.05
CA TRP A 243 1.43 -1.96 8.42
C TRP A 243 1.33 -3.47 8.65
N LEU A 244 0.25 -4.10 8.19
CA LEU A 244 0.06 -5.54 8.28
C LEU A 244 1.10 -6.31 7.46
N PHE A 245 1.48 -5.80 6.28
CA PHE A 245 2.54 -6.37 5.46
C PHE A 245 3.88 -6.40 6.22
N ILE A 246 4.26 -5.32 6.89
CA ILE A 246 5.48 -5.26 7.72
C ILE A 246 5.43 -6.29 8.84
N ILE A 247 4.31 -6.39 9.57
CA ILE A 247 4.15 -7.36 10.67
C ILE A 247 4.27 -8.80 10.14
N VAL A 248 3.61 -9.11 9.02
CA VAL A 248 3.69 -10.45 8.41
C VAL A 248 5.08 -10.74 7.87
N LEU A 249 5.77 -9.74 7.30
CA LEU A 249 7.16 -9.89 6.85
C LEU A 249 8.09 -10.26 8.01
N LEU A 250 7.95 -9.58 9.15
CA LEU A 250 8.71 -9.92 10.37
C LEU A 250 8.39 -11.34 10.85
N ALA A 251 7.12 -11.74 10.82
CA ALA A 251 6.72 -13.11 11.16
C ALA A 251 7.31 -14.15 10.19
N VAL A 252 7.38 -13.86 8.90
CA VAL A 252 8.05 -14.71 7.90
C VAL A 252 9.54 -14.82 8.21
N LEU A 253 10.22 -13.71 8.50
CA LEU A 253 11.65 -13.72 8.81
C LEU A 253 11.93 -14.60 10.04
N ASP A 254 11.21 -14.37 11.15
CA ASP A 254 11.36 -15.16 12.37
C ASP A 254 11.09 -16.66 12.13
N ASP A 255 10.02 -16.99 11.41
CA ASP A 255 9.65 -18.37 11.12
C ASP A 255 10.68 -19.08 10.22
N LEU A 256 11.17 -18.40 9.17
CA LEU A 256 12.18 -18.96 8.26
C LEU A 256 13.51 -19.19 8.96
N PHE A 257 14.02 -18.23 9.74
CA PHE A 257 15.30 -18.39 10.44
C PHE A 257 15.22 -19.41 11.58
N ARG A 258 14.04 -19.70 12.13
CA ARG A 258 13.84 -20.79 13.09
C ARG A 258 13.79 -22.17 12.45
N GLN A 259 13.22 -22.27 11.24
CA GLN A 259 13.01 -23.57 10.57
C GLN A 259 14.15 -23.99 9.65
N LEU A 260 14.85 -23.03 9.03
CA LEU A 260 15.85 -23.28 8.00
C LEU A 260 17.26 -22.85 8.44
N SER A 261 18.27 -23.40 7.78
CA SER A 261 19.62 -22.85 7.88
C SER A 261 19.66 -21.43 7.30
N PRO A 262 20.52 -20.52 7.81
CA PRO A 262 20.57 -19.12 7.36
C PRO A 262 20.73 -18.97 5.84
N ALA A 263 21.55 -19.81 5.21
CA ALA A 263 21.73 -19.80 3.75
C ALA A 263 20.44 -20.16 3.00
N ALA A 264 19.72 -21.21 3.43
CA ALA A 264 18.46 -21.61 2.81
C ALA A 264 17.35 -20.57 3.04
N ALA A 265 17.31 -19.94 4.22
CA ALA A 265 16.38 -18.86 4.52
C ALA A 265 16.59 -17.64 3.59
N ILE A 266 17.83 -17.25 3.30
CA ILE A 266 18.13 -16.16 2.37
C ILE A 266 17.63 -16.49 0.95
N PHE A 267 17.90 -17.69 0.43
CA PHE A 267 17.38 -18.10 -0.88
C PHE A 267 15.84 -18.13 -0.90
N TYR A 268 15.20 -18.49 0.22
CA TYR A 268 13.74 -18.38 0.39
C TYR A 268 13.25 -16.96 0.25
N LEU A 269 13.84 -16.05 1.02
CA LEU A 269 13.45 -14.65 1.05
C LEU A 269 13.63 -14.00 -0.32
N LEU A 270 14.69 -14.34 -1.06
CA LEU A 270 14.87 -13.88 -2.44
C LEU A 270 13.76 -14.38 -3.37
N GLY A 271 13.38 -15.66 -3.26
CA GLY A 271 12.27 -16.22 -4.02
C GLY A 271 10.92 -15.59 -3.66
N LEU A 272 10.70 -15.35 -2.36
CA LEU A 272 9.49 -14.72 -1.84
C LEU A 272 9.40 -13.24 -2.24
N ALA A 273 10.50 -12.50 -2.17
CA ALA A 273 10.60 -11.12 -2.65
C ALA A 273 10.28 -11.05 -4.15
N SER A 274 10.86 -11.96 -4.94
CA SER A 274 10.55 -12.08 -6.38
C SER A 274 9.06 -12.34 -6.63
N CYS A 275 8.43 -13.21 -5.82
CA CYS A 275 6.99 -13.48 -5.89
C CYS A 275 6.14 -12.26 -5.50
N CYS A 276 6.55 -11.50 -4.48
CA CYS A 276 5.85 -10.28 -4.07
C CYS A 276 5.96 -9.20 -5.14
N ILE A 277 7.15 -8.96 -5.68
CA ILE A 277 7.36 -8.04 -6.82
C ILE A 277 6.49 -8.48 -8.01
N PHE A 278 6.40 -9.79 -8.26
CA PHE A 278 5.52 -10.31 -9.30
C PHE A 278 4.05 -9.98 -9.04
N CYS A 279 3.57 -10.26 -7.83
CA CYS A 279 2.19 -9.95 -7.46
C CYS A 279 1.92 -8.47 -7.61
N TYR A 280 2.82 -7.60 -7.14
CA TYR A 280 2.69 -6.16 -7.25
C TYR A 280 2.42 -5.72 -8.70
N PHE A 281 3.34 -5.99 -9.64
CA PHE A 281 3.16 -5.55 -11.03
C PHE A 281 1.98 -6.22 -11.74
N PHE A 282 1.76 -7.51 -11.50
CA PHE A 282 0.62 -8.22 -12.07
C PHE A 282 -0.70 -7.59 -11.64
N PHE A 283 -0.86 -7.26 -10.36
CA PHE A 283 -2.09 -6.67 -9.84
C PHE A 283 -2.25 -5.20 -10.21
N ILE A 284 -1.18 -4.40 -10.30
CA ILE A 284 -1.24 -3.05 -10.88
C ILE A 284 -1.79 -3.11 -12.32
N LEU A 285 -1.16 -3.91 -13.19
CA LEU A 285 -1.53 -3.98 -14.60
C LEU A 285 -2.90 -4.61 -14.86
N THR A 286 -3.29 -5.63 -14.09
CA THR A 286 -4.58 -6.29 -14.30
C THR A 286 -5.74 -5.53 -13.66
N THR A 287 -5.50 -4.77 -12.59
CA THR A 287 -6.53 -3.95 -11.93
C THR A 287 -6.86 -2.71 -12.74
N SER A 288 -5.88 -2.11 -13.43
CA SER A 288 -6.13 -0.97 -14.34
C SER A 288 -7.11 -1.32 -15.46
N ILE A 289 -7.19 -2.59 -15.86
CA ILE A 289 -8.17 -3.13 -16.82
C ILE A 289 -9.32 -3.91 -16.14
N TYR A 290 -9.52 -3.76 -14.82
CA TYR A 290 -10.56 -4.37 -13.99
C TYR A 290 -10.55 -5.91 -13.86
N VAL A 291 -9.66 -6.62 -14.54
CA VAL A 291 -9.56 -8.09 -14.44
C VAL A 291 -8.89 -8.51 -13.11
N GLY A 292 -8.07 -7.63 -12.52
CA GLY A 292 -7.34 -7.87 -11.28
C GLY A 292 -8.23 -8.29 -10.10
N TYR A 293 -9.44 -7.74 -9.98
CA TYR A 293 -10.38 -8.10 -8.91
C TYR A 293 -10.77 -9.59 -8.94
N ILE A 294 -10.92 -10.18 -10.15
CA ILE A 294 -11.23 -11.60 -10.32
C ILE A 294 -10.05 -12.46 -9.85
N PHE A 295 -8.82 -12.07 -10.24
CA PHE A 295 -7.62 -12.76 -9.78
C PHE A 295 -7.42 -12.65 -8.26
N LEU A 296 -7.75 -11.50 -7.66
CA LEU A 296 -7.66 -11.29 -6.22
C LEU A 296 -8.64 -12.20 -5.48
N ALA A 297 -9.89 -12.29 -5.96
CA ALA A 297 -10.89 -13.18 -5.38
C ALA A 297 -10.46 -14.66 -5.47
N ALA A 298 -9.91 -15.08 -6.61
CA ALA A 298 -9.36 -16.43 -6.77
C ALA A 298 -8.17 -16.68 -5.83
N PHE A 299 -7.28 -15.71 -5.66
CA PHE A 299 -6.12 -15.82 -4.77
C PHE A 299 -6.56 -15.91 -3.30
N LEU A 300 -7.50 -15.06 -2.87
CA LEU A 300 -8.11 -15.12 -1.55
C LEU A 300 -8.77 -16.48 -1.29
N TRP A 301 -9.48 -17.03 -2.27
CA TRP A 301 -10.08 -18.37 -2.16
C TRP A 301 -9.03 -19.47 -1.94
N ILE A 302 -7.94 -19.44 -2.71
CA ILE A 302 -6.82 -20.38 -2.57
C ILE A 302 -6.20 -20.26 -1.17
N PHE A 303 -5.97 -19.03 -0.70
CA PHE A 303 -5.45 -18.75 0.63
C PHE A 303 -6.35 -19.31 1.72
N LEU A 304 -7.65 -19.04 1.68
CA LEU A 304 -8.62 -19.54 2.65
C LEU A 304 -8.68 -21.08 2.65
N LYS A 305 -8.60 -21.72 1.48
CA LYS A 305 -8.53 -23.18 1.37
C LYS A 305 -7.26 -23.73 2.02
N LYS A 306 -6.10 -23.12 1.78
CA LYS A 306 -4.83 -23.53 2.39
C LYS A 306 -4.82 -23.28 3.90
N MET A 307 -5.35 -22.16 4.36
CA MET A 307 -5.52 -21.84 5.78
C MET A 307 -6.39 -22.87 6.49
N LYS A 308 -7.58 -23.20 5.95
CA LYS A 308 -8.47 -24.23 6.53
C LYS A 308 -7.77 -25.59 6.63
N THR A 309 -7.03 -25.96 5.60
CA THR A 309 -6.30 -27.25 5.57
C THR A 309 -5.17 -27.26 6.61
N SER A 310 -4.43 -26.16 6.73
CA SER A 310 -3.34 -26.02 7.69
C SER A 310 -3.83 -25.98 9.14
N LEU A 311 -4.91 -25.25 9.43
CA LEU A 311 -5.57 -25.23 10.75
C LEU A 311 -6.08 -26.62 11.15
N ALA A 312 -6.60 -27.39 10.19
CA ALA A 312 -7.03 -28.77 10.44
C ALA A 312 -5.84 -29.71 10.72
N ALA A 313 -4.66 -29.43 10.16
CA ALA A 313 -3.45 -30.24 10.34
C ALA A 313 -2.65 -29.88 11.61
N SER A 314 -2.69 -28.62 12.06
CA SER A 314 -1.85 -28.07 13.14
C SER A 314 -2.49 -28.10 14.53
N ARG A 315 -3.29 -29.13 14.85
CA ARG A 315 -4.13 -29.12 16.05
C ARG A 315 -3.32 -29.20 17.37
N TYR A 316 -2.06 -29.64 17.32
CA TYR A 316 -1.24 -29.84 18.52
C TYR A 316 0.25 -29.50 18.25
N CYS A 317 0.96 -28.98 19.24
CA CYS A 317 2.41 -28.77 19.23
C CYS A 317 3.03 -29.50 20.41
N CYS A 318 4.23 -30.05 20.24
CA CYS A 318 4.93 -30.70 21.33
C CYS A 318 5.43 -29.69 22.36
N GLY A 319 5.10 -29.89 23.64
CA GLY A 319 5.54 -29.02 24.74
C GLY A 319 7.05 -29.03 24.96
N GLN A 320 7.75 -30.10 24.56
CA GLN A 320 9.20 -30.23 24.73
C GLN A 320 10.00 -29.68 23.54
N CYS A 321 9.63 -30.02 22.30
CA CYS A 321 10.41 -29.65 21.11
C CYS A 321 9.75 -28.58 20.23
N GLY A 322 8.56 -28.08 20.60
CA GLY A 322 7.83 -27.04 19.87
C GLY A 322 7.32 -27.44 18.48
N ARG A 323 7.58 -28.66 17.99
CA ARG A 323 7.19 -29.11 16.66
C ARG A 323 5.73 -29.54 16.62
N LYS A 324 5.07 -29.30 15.48
CA LYS A 324 3.67 -29.65 15.23
C LYS A 324 3.48 -31.18 15.28
N ILE A 325 2.41 -31.62 15.93
CA ILE A 325 2.00 -33.01 16.05
C ILE A 325 0.52 -33.12 15.65
N ARG A 326 0.16 -34.24 14.99
CA ARG A 326 -1.20 -34.43 14.43
C ARG A 326 -2.24 -34.80 15.49
N ALA A 327 -1.80 -35.45 16.57
CA ALA A 327 -2.63 -35.89 17.69
C ALA A 327 -1.83 -35.80 18.99
N LYS A 328 -2.55 -35.72 20.11
CA LYS A 328 -1.97 -35.90 21.46
C LYS A 328 -1.38 -37.30 21.58
N GLY A 329 -0.26 -37.42 22.28
CA GLY A 329 0.53 -38.64 22.40
C GLY A 329 2.03 -38.41 22.21
N VAL A 330 2.74 -39.48 21.84
CA VAL A 330 4.20 -39.47 21.69
C VAL A 330 4.59 -38.61 20.49
N CYS A 331 5.45 -37.61 20.73
CA CYS A 331 5.99 -36.78 19.67
C CYS A 331 6.87 -37.62 18.72
N PRO A 332 6.61 -37.65 17.41
CA PRO A 332 7.42 -38.40 16.46
C PRO A 332 8.82 -37.81 16.25
N HIS A 333 9.09 -36.60 16.76
CA HIS A 333 10.38 -35.93 16.60
C HIS A 333 11.29 -36.05 17.82
N CYS A 334 10.76 -35.94 19.03
CA CYS A 334 11.55 -35.98 20.26
C CYS A 334 11.16 -37.09 21.24
N GLY A 335 10.12 -37.87 20.95
CA GLY A 335 9.64 -38.95 21.82
C GLY A 335 8.91 -38.49 23.09
N ALA A 336 8.78 -37.19 23.33
CA ALA A 336 8.06 -36.69 24.50
C ALA A 336 6.55 -36.99 24.40
N ILE A 337 5.93 -37.43 25.49
CA ILE A 337 4.49 -37.64 25.58
C ILE A 337 3.81 -36.28 25.81
N ASN A 338 2.87 -35.92 24.94
CA ASN A 338 2.10 -34.68 25.02
C ASN A 338 0.63 -35.04 25.30
N GLU A 339 0.17 -34.76 26.52
CA GLU A 339 -1.18 -35.11 27.00
C GLU A 339 -2.27 -34.08 26.68
#